data_AF-A0A354V6F5-F1
#
_entry.id   AF-A0A354V6F5-F1
#
_cell.length_a   1.000
_cell.length_b   1.000
_cell.length_c   1.000
_cell.angle_alpha   90.00
_cell.angle_beta   90.00
_cell.angle_gamma   90.00
#
_symmetry.space_group_name_H-M   'P 1'
#
loop_
_entity.id
_entity.type
_entity.pdbx_description
1 polymer ?
#
loop_
_entity_poly.entity_id
_entity_poly.type
_entity_poly.pdbx_seq_one_letter_code
_entity_poly.pdbx_strand_id
1 'polypeptide(L)' 'MTDTTSIKHPTPLTSGDFTAAEEPFALFDEWLAEAVKAEPNDPNAMALA' A
#
# COMPACT_ATOMS: atom_id res chain seq x y z
N MET A 1 -5.76 33.43 -10.50
CA MET A 1 -4.67 32.65 -9.87
C MET A 1 -5.28 31.36 -9.36
N THR A 2 -5.14 30.26 -10.10
CA THR A 2 -5.55 28.93 -9.67
C THR A 2 -4.43 27.96 -10.04
N ASP A 3 -3.33 28.06 -9.30
CA ASP A 3 -2.26 27.08 -9.35
C ASP A 3 -2.70 25.87 -8.52
N THR A 4 -3.52 25.01 -9.11
CA THR A 4 -3.72 23.64 -8.62
C THR A 4 -2.44 22.89 -8.91
N THR A 5 -1.49 23.04 -7.99
CA THR A 5 -0.21 22.35 -8.02
C THR A 5 -0.48 20.85 -8.12
N SER A 6 0.13 20.24 -9.12
CA SER A 6 0.13 18.82 -9.43
C SER A 6 0.30 17.96 -8.18
N ILE A 7 -0.79 17.37 -7.66
CA ILE A 7 -0.69 16.23 -6.74
C ILE A 7 -0.02 15.11 -7.54
N LYS A 8 1.24 14.84 -7.21
CA LYS A 8 1.97 13.68 -7.73
C LYS A 8 1.09 12.47 -7.44
N HIS A 9 0.64 11.76 -8.48
CA HIS A 9 -0.02 10.48 -8.30
C HIS A 9 0.94 9.61 -7.47
N PRO A 10 0.56 9.16 -6.25
CA PRO A 10 1.35 8.17 -5.58
C PRO A 10 1.43 6.95 -6.50
N THR A 11 2.64 6.41 -6.66
CA THR A 11 2.82 5.10 -7.28
C THR A 11 1.77 4.16 -6.69
N PRO A 12 0.99 3.41 -7.48
CA PRO A 12 0.00 2.50 -6.95
C PRO A 12 0.65 1.59 -5.90
N LEU A 13 0.11 1.60 -4.68
CA LEU A 13 0.59 0.77 -3.56
C LEU A 13 0.21 -0.70 -3.77
N THR A 14 -0.67 -0.99 -4.75
CA THR A 14 -1.23 -2.32 -5.01
C THR A 14 -1.28 -2.59 -6.51
N SER A 15 -0.92 -3.80 -6.92
CA SER A 15 -1.00 -4.27 -8.32
C SER A 15 -2.44 -4.67 -8.68
N GLY A 16 -3.38 -3.72 -8.73
CA GLY A 16 -4.77 -3.95 -9.16
C GLY A 16 -5.84 -3.69 -8.09
N ASP A 17 -7.09 -4.06 -8.40
CA ASP A 17 -8.21 -3.99 -7.46
C ASP A 17 -8.10 -5.11 -6.42
N PHE A 18 -7.45 -4.77 -5.31
CA PHE A 18 -7.20 -5.70 -4.21
C PHE A 18 -8.48 -6.25 -3.57
N THR A 19 -9.61 -5.56 -3.72
CA THR A 19 -10.90 -6.01 -3.19
C THR A 19 -11.48 -7.17 -3.99
N ALA A 20 -10.98 -7.39 -5.20
CA ALA A 20 -11.35 -8.48 -6.09
C ALA A 20 -10.38 -9.68 -6.03
N ALA A 21 -9.41 -9.67 -5.10
CA ALA A 21 -8.47 -10.78 -4.97
C ALA A 21 -9.18 -12.08 -4.54
N GLU A 22 -9.02 -13.14 -5.33
CA GLU A 22 -9.60 -14.46 -5.04
C GLU A 22 -9.03 -15.05 -3.73
N GLU A 23 -7.79 -14.69 -3.40
CA GLU A 23 -7.08 -15.11 -2.19
C GLU A 23 -6.58 -13.88 -1.39
N PRO A 24 -7.44 -13.22 -0.59
CA PRO A 24 -7.10 -11.95 0.06
C PRO A 24 -5.96 -12.07 1.08
N PHE A 25 -5.78 -13.23 1.71
CA PHE A 25 -4.67 -13.46 2.64
C PHE A 25 -3.33 -13.64 1.93
N ALA A 26 -3.31 -14.31 0.77
CA ALA A 26 -2.09 -14.45 -0.03
C ALA A 26 -1.62 -13.09 -0.55
N LEU A 27 -2.55 -12.23 -0.96
CA LEU A 27 -2.26 -10.85 -1.35
C LEU A 27 -1.71 -10.03 -0.18
N PHE A 28 -2.28 -10.18 1.01
CA PHE A 28 -1.76 -9.52 2.21
C PHE A 28 -0.33 -9.97 2.54
N ASP A 29 -0.02 -11.27 2.46
CA ASP A 29 1.31 -11.80 2.71
C ASP A 29 2.35 -11.24 1.73
N GLU A 30 1.99 -11.06 0.45
CA GLU A 30 2.84 -10.42 -0.55
C GLU A 30 3.19 -8.99 -0.17
N TRP A 31 2.18 -8.19 0.21
CA TRP A 31 2.39 -6.81 0.63
C TRP A 31 3.20 -6.70 1.91
N LEU A 32 2.96 -7.60 2.88
CA LEU A 32 3.72 -7.64 4.12
C LEU A 32 5.19 -7.97 3.84
N ALA A 33 5.47 -8.88 2.91
CA ALA A 33 6.83 -9.22 2.51
C ALA A 33 7.56 -8.03 1.82
N GLU A 34 6.83 -7.16 1.13
CA GLU A 34 7.36 -5.91 0.60
C GLU A 34 7.60 -4.88 1.71
N ALA A 35 6.66 -4.73 2.65
CA ALA A 35 6.80 -3.86 3.81
C ALA A 35 8.03 -4.21 4.66
N VAL A 36 8.30 -5.51 4.89
CA VAL A 36 9.52 -5.98 5.59
C VAL A 36 10.81 -5.47 4.94
N LYS A 37 10.82 -5.29 3.61
CA LYS A 37 12.00 -4.76 2.88
C LYS A 37 12.05 -3.24 2.91
N ALA A 38 10.90 -2.57 2.84
CA ALA A 38 10.79 -1.12 2.71
C ALA A 38 10.74 -0.37 4.05
N GLU A 39 10.30 -1.02 5.12
CA GLU A 39 10.06 -0.43 6.44
C GLU A 39 10.86 -1.14 7.54
N PRO A 40 12.18 -0.89 7.65
CA PRO A 40 13.04 -1.55 8.63
C PRO A 40 12.67 -1.29 10.10
N ASN A 41 11.95 -0.20 10.37
CA ASN A 41 11.64 0.23 11.73
C ASN A 41 10.44 -0.53 12.32
N ASP A 42 9.37 -0.72 11.56
CA ASP A 42 8.18 -1.48 12.00
C ASP A 42 7.28 -1.85 10.80
N PRO A 43 7.56 -2.98 10.12
CA PRO A 43 6.79 -3.39 8.94
C PRO A 43 5.39 -3.95 9.29
N ASN A 44 5.09 -4.13 10.57
CA ASN A 44 3.81 -4.65 11.06
C ASN A 44 2.98 -3.58 11.80
N ALA A 45 3.35 -2.31 11.70
CA ALA A 45 2.66 -1.22 12.37
C ALA A 45 1.17 -1.14 11.95
N MET A 46 0.26 -1.06 12.93
CA MET A 46 -1.20 -0.94 12.69
C MET A 46 -1.83 0.12 13.59
N ALA A 47 -2.72 0.94 13.02
CA ALA A 47 -3.53 1.91 13.75
C ALA A 47 -5.01 1.45 13.79
N LEU A 48 -5.57 1.31 14.99
CA LEU A 48 -6.94 0.87 15.23
C LEU A 48 -7.85 2.06 15.61
N ALA A 49 -9.12 2.03 15.16
CA ALA A 49 -10.11 3.08 15.36
C ALA A 49 -11.14 2.74 16.44
#